data_AF-A0AA39MF25-F1
#
_entry.id   AF-A0AA39MF25-F1
#
_cell.length_a   1.000
_cell.length_b   1.000
_cell.length_c   1.000
_cell.angle_alpha   90.00
_cell.angle_beta   90.00
_cell.angle_gamma   90.00
#
_symmetry.space_group_name_H-M   'P 1'
#
loop_
_entity.id
_entity.type
_entity.pdbx_description
1 polymer ?
#
loop_
_entity_poly.entity_id
_entity_poly.type
_entity_poly.pdbx_seq_one_letter_code
_entity_poly.pdbx_strand_id
1 'polypeptide(L)'
;MRTRMISKLSSTLYPSLRCAGCSGVPGYWGLFCVSNLRKLSLKNQPWVSRPSLEDLCRILVDSKDTLECLELSFIVGLNDSEDVNDPPVPENRLVLPHVTRLELGYIGPCEAQQVLRQFDFPSLRGLRLQSSDEQAESSGLLMDLTTFVQIEQLSLLNLEEICVSPVADFPEGETVAEESLPVVLQLLLLSRGSLRVLMMRNRCEDFIRFLNYGNGASVEGASVNLSGLKKLVVQMRGPESVAVVSFLRERLEQGTINKVYAGPVLERMCRALKDSVQEEVESLGYQQSARESQVFFNWDFVVLNGVTQSVQKRVSLNT
;
A
#
# COMPACT_ATOMS: atom_id res chain seq x y z
N MET A 1 -0.16 -42.18 26.82
CA MET A 1 -0.83 -41.05 27.52
C MET A 1 0.20 -40.04 28.06
N ARG A 2 0.89 -39.29 27.20
CA ARG A 2 1.81 -38.19 27.60
C ARG A 2 1.81 -37.09 26.54
N THR A 3 0.67 -36.43 26.34
CA THR A 3 0.52 -35.38 25.30
C THR A 3 -0.33 -34.20 25.74
N ARG A 4 -0.47 -33.96 27.06
CA ARG A 4 -1.33 -32.87 27.59
C ARG A 4 -0.60 -31.82 28.46
N MET A 5 0.73 -31.87 28.60
CA MET A 5 1.45 -30.95 29.49
C MET A 5 2.23 -29.82 28.79
N ILE A 6 2.43 -29.84 27.48
CA ILE A 6 3.26 -28.82 26.80
C ILE A 6 2.45 -27.55 26.46
N SER A 7 1.13 -27.65 26.31
CA SER A 7 0.27 -26.50 25.93
C SER A 7 0.06 -25.46 27.03
N LYS A 8 0.50 -25.70 28.27
CA LYS A 8 0.37 -24.76 29.39
C LYS A 8 1.66 -24.04 29.79
N LEU A 9 2.81 -24.41 29.21
CA LEU A 9 4.12 -23.84 29.54
C LEU A 9 4.53 -22.66 28.64
N SER A 10 3.84 -22.46 27.51
CA SER A 10 4.23 -21.51 26.47
C SER A 10 3.89 -20.05 26.80
N SER A 11 2.78 -19.77 27.47
CA SER A 11 2.27 -18.39 27.61
C SER A 11 3.02 -17.50 28.60
N THR A 12 4.05 -18.00 29.29
CA THR A 12 4.68 -17.30 30.43
C THR A 12 6.20 -17.07 30.31
N LEU A 13 6.85 -17.49 29.23
CA LEU A 13 8.32 -17.40 29.14
C LEU A 13 8.83 -15.96 28.95
N TYR A 14 8.03 -15.10 28.31
CA TYR A 14 8.43 -13.74 27.97
C TYR A 14 7.31 -12.71 28.25
N PRO A 15 6.86 -12.57 29.51
CA PRO A 15 5.64 -11.81 29.85
C PRO A 15 5.75 -10.30 29.57
N SER A 16 6.97 -9.78 29.47
CA SER A 16 7.26 -8.37 29.18
C SER A 16 7.56 -8.10 27.71
N LEU A 17 7.68 -9.14 26.87
CA LEU A 17 7.98 -8.94 25.46
C LEU A 17 6.76 -8.35 24.74
N ARG A 18 6.97 -7.26 24.01
CA ARG A 18 5.91 -6.54 23.27
C ARG A 18 6.17 -6.45 21.77
N CYS A 19 7.41 -6.68 21.36
CA CYS A 19 7.83 -6.62 19.97
C CYS A 19 8.66 -7.86 19.67
N ALA A 20 8.31 -8.59 18.62
CA ALA A 20 9.09 -9.72 18.13
C ALA A 20 9.35 -9.55 16.63
N GLY A 21 10.57 -9.86 16.21
CA GLY A 21 11.02 -9.75 14.83
C GLY A 21 11.88 -10.95 14.46
N CYS A 22 11.51 -11.66 13.39
CA CYS A 22 12.26 -12.81 12.89
C CYS A 22 12.49 -12.64 11.39
N SER A 23 13.76 -12.76 10.95
CA SER A 23 14.11 -12.70 9.53
C SER A 23 15.15 -13.77 9.17
N GLY A 24 14.90 -14.57 8.13
CA GLY A 24 15.89 -15.52 7.60
C GLY A 24 16.23 -16.71 8.50
N VAL A 25 15.41 -17.02 9.52
CA VAL A 25 15.71 -18.10 10.49
C VAL A 25 14.79 -19.29 10.22
N PRO A 26 15.32 -20.50 9.92
CA PRO A 26 14.49 -21.70 9.83
C PRO A 26 13.91 -22.02 11.21
N GLY A 27 12.69 -21.56 11.46
CA GLY A 27 11.99 -21.75 12.72
C GLY A 27 11.13 -23.00 12.68
N TYR A 28 11.21 -23.84 13.72
CA TYR A 28 10.09 -24.73 14.04
C TYR A 28 8.97 -23.87 14.64
N TRP A 29 8.01 -23.45 13.82
CA TRP A 29 6.91 -22.58 14.23
C TRP A 29 6.07 -23.15 15.37
N GLY A 30 6.09 -24.47 15.57
CA GLY A 30 5.47 -25.15 16.71
C GLY A 30 5.98 -24.68 18.08
N LEU A 31 7.18 -24.09 18.14
CA LEU A 31 7.80 -23.57 19.36
C LEU A 31 7.55 -22.07 19.58
N PHE A 32 6.94 -21.38 18.62
CA PHE A 32 6.57 -19.98 18.80
C PHE A 32 5.51 -19.90 19.91
N CYS A 33 5.90 -19.26 21.02
CA CYS A 33 5.12 -19.21 22.27
C CYS A 33 4.97 -17.80 22.82
N VAL A 34 5.41 -16.80 22.06
CA VAL A 34 5.37 -15.41 22.51
C VAL A 34 3.94 -14.89 22.42
N SER A 35 3.42 -14.36 23.53
CA SER A 35 2.06 -13.85 23.66
C SER A 35 2.06 -12.35 23.98
N ASN A 36 0.89 -11.72 23.91
CA ASN A 36 0.68 -10.30 24.27
C ASN A 36 1.58 -9.32 23.51
N LEU A 37 1.93 -9.64 22.26
CA LEU A 37 2.72 -8.75 21.42
C LEU A 37 1.88 -7.58 20.91
N ARG A 38 2.52 -6.41 20.85
CA ARG A 38 2.02 -5.23 20.13
C ARG A 38 2.55 -5.15 18.71
N LYS A 39 3.75 -5.66 18.47
CA LYS A 39 4.35 -5.72 17.13
C LYS A 39 4.90 -7.12 16.85
N LEU A 40 4.54 -7.66 15.70
CA LEU A 40 5.12 -8.88 15.15
C LEU A 40 5.62 -8.60 13.73
N SER A 41 6.87 -8.94 13.47
CA SER A 41 7.50 -8.84 12.15
C SER A 41 8.11 -10.18 11.75
N LEU A 42 7.55 -10.85 10.75
CA LEU A 42 8.10 -12.07 10.17
C LEU A 42 8.51 -11.76 8.73
N LYS A 43 9.80 -11.88 8.40
CA LYS A 43 10.32 -11.52 7.07
C LYS A 43 11.27 -12.57 6.51
N ASN A 44 11.41 -12.61 5.18
CA ASN A 44 12.46 -13.31 4.44
C ASN A 44 12.70 -14.76 4.91
N GLN A 45 11.63 -15.54 5.12
CA GLN A 45 11.80 -16.92 5.61
C GLN A 45 12.23 -17.83 4.45
N PRO A 46 13.23 -18.73 4.67
CA PRO A 46 13.62 -19.70 3.66
C PRO A 46 12.40 -20.50 3.20
N TRP A 47 12.28 -20.79 1.90
CA TRP A 47 11.09 -21.44 1.30
C TRP A 47 10.62 -22.67 2.09
N VAL A 48 11.55 -23.58 2.38
CA VAL A 48 11.31 -24.84 3.11
C VAL A 48 10.95 -24.67 4.59
N SER A 49 11.06 -23.46 5.13
CA SER A 49 10.80 -23.14 6.54
C SER A 49 9.73 -22.07 6.71
N ARG A 50 9.00 -21.73 5.65
CA ARG A 50 7.86 -20.82 5.75
C ARG A 50 6.74 -21.47 6.57
N PRO A 51 6.09 -20.74 7.49
CA PRO A 51 4.92 -21.25 8.17
C PRO A 51 3.80 -21.55 7.17
N SER A 52 3.04 -22.61 7.44
CA SER A 52 1.73 -22.78 6.83
C SER A 52 0.77 -21.68 7.32
N LEU A 53 -0.36 -21.51 6.64
CA LEU A 53 -1.39 -20.58 7.09
C LEU A 53 -1.96 -20.96 8.47
N GLU A 54 -2.07 -22.26 8.76
CA GLU A 54 -2.45 -22.77 10.08
C GLU A 54 -1.41 -22.40 11.16
N ASP A 55 -0.12 -22.54 10.85
CA ASP A 55 0.95 -22.11 11.74
C ASP A 55 0.88 -20.61 12.02
N LEU A 56 0.61 -19.80 10.99
CA LEU A 56 0.46 -18.36 11.12
C LEU A 56 -0.74 -18.00 12.02
N CYS A 57 -1.89 -18.65 11.83
CA CYS A 57 -3.05 -18.50 12.73
C CYS A 57 -2.68 -18.82 14.18
N ARG A 58 -1.98 -19.93 14.41
CA ARG A 58 -1.52 -20.34 15.75
C ARG A 58 -0.51 -19.36 16.36
N ILE A 59 0.37 -18.78 15.56
CA ILE A 59 1.32 -17.75 16.01
C ILE A 59 0.57 -16.48 16.44
N LEU A 60 -0.45 -16.08 15.69
CA LEU A 60 -1.17 -14.84 15.91
C LEU A 60 -2.21 -14.93 17.03
N VAL A 61 -2.80 -16.10 17.28
CA VAL A 61 -3.89 -16.26 18.25
C VAL A 61 -3.52 -15.80 19.66
N ASP A 62 -2.29 -16.04 20.09
CA ASP A 62 -1.79 -15.70 21.43
C ASP A 62 -1.52 -14.20 21.62
N SER A 63 -1.57 -13.42 20.54
CA SER A 63 -1.40 -11.96 20.56
C SER A 63 -2.55 -11.21 19.90
N LYS A 64 -3.64 -11.89 19.50
CA LYS A 64 -4.72 -11.30 18.70
C LYS A 64 -5.34 -10.04 19.35
N ASP A 65 -5.47 -10.06 20.68
CA ASP A 65 -6.13 -9.00 21.45
C ASP A 65 -5.17 -7.86 21.85
N THR A 66 -3.90 -7.93 21.46
CA THR A 66 -2.89 -6.90 21.78
C THR A 66 -2.11 -6.38 20.57
N LEU A 67 -2.16 -7.11 19.45
CA LEU A 67 -1.33 -6.82 18.29
C LEU A 67 -1.80 -5.54 17.58
N GLU A 68 -0.91 -4.55 17.51
CA GLU A 68 -1.16 -3.25 16.88
C GLU A 68 -0.51 -3.15 15.48
N CYS A 69 0.58 -3.88 15.26
CA CYS A 69 1.38 -3.83 14.04
C CYS A 69 1.80 -5.24 13.60
N LEU A 70 1.46 -5.59 12.37
CA LEU A 70 1.79 -6.87 11.75
C LEU A 70 2.57 -6.63 10.46
N GLU A 71 3.78 -7.17 10.37
CA GLU A 71 4.62 -7.10 9.17
C GLU A 71 4.94 -8.52 8.71
N LEU A 72 4.49 -8.88 7.52
CA LEU A 72 4.66 -10.19 6.91
C LEU A 72 5.34 -10.00 5.55
N SER A 73 6.54 -10.50 5.36
CA SER A 73 7.25 -10.38 4.07
C SER A 73 7.88 -11.69 3.64
N PHE A 74 7.43 -12.30 2.56
CA PHE A 74 7.97 -13.58 2.05
C PHE A 74 7.88 -14.70 3.09
N ILE A 75 6.72 -14.84 3.73
CA ILE A 75 6.54 -15.74 4.87
C ILE A 75 5.45 -16.79 4.70
N VAL A 76 4.49 -16.63 3.79
CA VAL A 76 3.50 -17.70 3.59
C VAL A 76 4.04 -18.64 2.53
N GLY A 77 4.14 -19.93 2.88
CA GLY A 77 4.49 -20.97 1.92
C GLY A 77 3.29 -21.21 1.02
N LEU A 78 3.45 -20.97 -0.29
CA LEU A 78 2.52 -21.53 -1.26
C LEU A 78 2.81 -23.03 -1.29
N ASN A 79 1.82 -23.85 -0.95
CA ASN A 79 1.97 -25.30 -1.16
C ASN A 79 2.11 -25.49 -2.67
N ASP A 80 3.24 -26.08 -3.11
CA ASP A 80 3.61 -26.31 -4.52
C ASP A 80 2.60 -27.19 -5.31
N SER A 81 1.45 -27.55 -4.72
CA SER A 81 0.49 -28.51 -5.25
C SER A 81 -0.85 -27.92 -5.68
N GLU A 82 -1.08 -26.61 -5.59
CA GLU A 82 -2.39 -26.05 -5.93
C GLU A 82 -2.35 -25.09 -7.12
N ASP A 83 -2.45 -25.69 -8.30
CA ASP A 83 -3.19 -25.19 -9.49
C ASP A 83 -4.71 -25.00 -9.17
N VAL A 84 -5.06 -24.65 -7.93
CA VAL A 84 -6.44 -24.56 -7.47
C VAL A 84 -6.83 -23.10 -7.45
N ASN A 85 -7.67 -22.75 -8.43
CA ASN A 85 -8.54 -21.58 -8.41
C ASN A 85 -8.94 -21.21 -6.98
N ASP A 86 -8.73 -19.96 -6.59
CA ASP A 86 -9.25 -19.30 -5.39
C ASP A 86 -9.78 -20.24 -4.30
N PRO A 87 -8.94 -20.73 -3.37
CA PRO A 87 -9.41 -21.58 -2.29
C PRO A 87 -10.53 -20.86 -1.52
N PRO A 88 -11.60 -21.59 -1.12
CA PRO A 88 -12.78 -20.99 -0.52
C PRO A 88 -12.40 -20.22 0.75
N VAL A 89 -12.99 -19.04 0.90
CA VAL A 89 -12.79 -18.20 2.09
C VAL A 89 -13.25 -18.98 3.32
N PRO A 90 -12.40 -19.14 4.34
CA PRO A 90 -12.78 -19.88 5.55
C PRO A 90 -13.90 -19.16 6.30
N GLU A 91 -14.91 -19.89 6.76
CA GLU A 91 -16.04 -19.31 7.52
C GLU A 91 -15.59 -18.65 8.84
N ASN A 92 -14.48 -19.12 9.41
CA ASN A 92 -13.94 -18.65 10.70
C ASN A 92 -12.62 -17.91 10.51
N ARG A 93 -12.68 -16.71 9.94
CA ARG A 93 -11.52 -15.81 9.81
C ARG A 93 -11.03 -15.38 11.19
N LEU A 94 -9.70 -15.30 11.37
CA LEU A 94 -9.13 -14.84 12.63
C LEU A 94 -9.19 -13.32 12.67
N VAL A 95 -9.99 -12.79 13.59
CA VAL A 95 -10.10 -11.35 13.81
C VAL A 95 -8.92 -10.83 14.62
N LEU A 96 -8.26 -9.80 14.10
CA LEU A 96 -7.14 -9.10 14.72
C LEU A 96 -7.59 -7.66 15.06
N PRO A 97 -8.37 -7.48 16.14
CA PRO A 97 -9.17 -6.27 16.37
C PRO A 97 -8.36 -5.01 16.58
N HIS A 98 -7.10 -5.10 17.01
CA HIS A 98 -6.25 -3.95 17.34
C HIS A 98 -5.19 -3.63 16.28
N VAL A 99 -5.09 -4.42 15.20
CA VAL A 99 -4.09 -4.19 14.16
C VAL A 99 -4.46 -2.92 13.39
N THR A 100 -3.66 -1.88 13.59
CA THR A 100 -3.82 -0.57 12.93
C THR A 100 -2.87 -0.42 11.74
N ARG A 101 -1.79 -1.21 11.70
CA ARG A 101 -0.78 -1.19 10.64
C ARG A 101 -0.46 -2.60 10.14
N LEU A 102 -0.62 -2.81 8.84
CA LEU A 102 -0.32 -4.05 8.14
C LEU A 102 0.69 -3.79 7.01
N GLU A 103 1.75 -4.59 6.96
CA GLU A 103 2.71 -4.63 5.84
C GLU A 103 2.74 -6.04 5.26
N LEU A 104 2.46 -6.16 3.96
CA LEU A 104 2.52 -7.40 3.21
C LEU A 104 3.57 -7.26 2.10
N GLY A 105 4.68 -7.99 2.25
CA GLY A 105 5.68 -8.20 1.21
C GLY A 105 5.54 -9.59 0.63
N TYR A 106 5.52 -9.74 -0.69
CA TYR A 106 5.22 -11.02 -1.33
C TYR A 106 6.05 -11.26 -2.60
N ILE A 107 6.34 -12.54 -2.87
CA ILE A 107 6.93 -12.93 -4.16
C ILE A 107 5.84 -12.98 -5.23
N GLY A 108 4.78 -13.72 -4.94
CA GLY A 108 3.57 -13.77 -5.75
C GLY A 108 2.37 -13.15 -5.01
N PRO A 109 1.46 -12.46 -5.71
CA PRO A 109 0.26 -11.85 -5.13
C PRO A 109 -0.56 -12.83 -4.28
N CYS A 110 -0.56 -14.12 -4.64
CA CYS A 110 -1.23 -15.19 -3.91
C CYS A 110 -0.85 -15.27 -2.43
N GLU A 111 0.41 -14.97 -2.06
CA GLU A 111 0.83 -14.97 -0.65
C GLU A 111 0.07 -13.93 0.16
N ALA A 112 -0.10 -12.72 -0.38
CA ALA A 112 -0.82 -11.64 0.28
C ALA A 112 -2.34 -11.88 0.25
N GLN A 113 -2.88 -12.42 -0.84
CA GLN A 113 -4.29 -12.81 -0.96
C GLN A 113 -4.71 -13.80 0.14
N GLN A 114 -3.91 -14.84 0.38
CA GLN A 114 -4.18 -15.81 1.44
C GLN A 114 -4.26 -15.16 2.83
N VAL A 115 -3.38 -14.19 3.11
CA VAL A 115 -3.42 -13.43 4.37
C VAL A 115 -4.72 -12.62 4.46
N LEU A 116 -5.08 -11.88 3.42
CA LEU A 116 -6.30 -11.08 3.42
C LEU A 116 -7.56 -11.93 3.59
N ARG A 117 -7.63 -13.09 2.94
CA ARG A 117 -8.75 -14.03 3.06
C ARG A 117 -8.83 -14.69 4.44
N GLN A 118 -7.71 -14.93 5.10
CA GLN A 118 -7.68 -15.63 6.38
C GLN A 118 -7.96 -14.73 7.59
N PHE A 119 -7.62 -13.44 7.50
CA PHE A 119 -7.60 -12.53 8.64
C PHE A 119 -8.50 -11.32 8.45
N ASP A 120 -9.16 -10.90 9.54
CA ASP A 120 -9.98 -9.70 9.60
C ASP A 120 -9.27 -8.58 10.36
N PHE A 121 -9.24 -7.38 9.78
CA PHE A 121 -8.54 -6.21 10.32
C PHE A 121 -9.49 -5.01 10.52
N PRO A 122 -10.44 -5.07 11.46
CA PRO A 122 -11.49 -4.04 11.60
C PRO A 122 -10.96 -2.65 12.03
N SER A 123 -9.76 -2.58 12.61
CA SER A 123 -9.14 -1.31 13.03
C SER A 123 -8.02 -0.84 12.10
N LEU A 124 -7.89 -1.42 10.90
CA LEU A 124 -6.80 -1.09 10.01
C LEU A 124 -6.86 0.38 9.59
N ARG A 125 -5.72 1.07 9.67
CA ARG A 125 -5.59 2.49 9.28
C ARG A 125 -4.42 2.73 8.32
N GLY A 126 -3.42 1.85 8.34
CA GLY A 126 -2.25 1.91 7.46
C GLY A 126 -1.97 0.57 6.81
N LEU A 127 -1.88 0.56 5.48
CA LEU A 127 -1.55 -0.61 4.68
C LEU A 127 -0.33 -0.34 3.82
N ARG A 128 0.62 -1.28 3.81
CA ARG A 128 1.74 -1.33 2.86
C ARG A 128 1.72 -2.64 2.10
N LEU A 129 1.78 -2.56 0.79
CA LEU A 129 1.95 -3.70 -0.11
C LEU A 129 3.24 -3.53 -0.88
N GLN A 130 4.01 -4.61 -0.97
CA GLN A 130 5.28 -4.64 -1.66
C GLN A 130 5.44 -5.94 -2.44
N SER A 131 5.48 -5.84 -3.76
CA SER A 131 5.91 -6.97 -4.60
C SER A 131 7.43 -7.04 -4.64
N SER A 132 8.01 -8.25 -4.66
CA SER A 132 9.40 -8.43 -5.09
C SER A 132 9.55 -8.66 -6.59
N ASP A 133 8.47 -9.03 -7.26
CA ASP A 133 8.43 -9.21 -8.70
C ASP A 133 7.70 -8.02 -9.33
N GLU A 134 8.46 -7.16 -10.02
CA GLU A 134 7.95 -5.96 -10.68
C GLU A 134 6.99 -6.28 -11.84
N GLN A 135 6.90 -7.54 -12.28
CA GLN A 135 6.03 -7.98 -13.38
C GLN A 135 4.78 -8.74 -12.90
N ALA A 136 4.70 -9.08 -11.61
CA ALA A 136 3.60 -9.87 -11.09
C ALA A 136 2.27 -9.08 -11.09
N GLU A 137 1.30 -9.59 -11.84
CA GLU A 137 -0.06 -9.04 -11.94
C GLU A 137 -0.73 -9.04 -10.55
N SER A 138 -1.09 -7.85 -10.03
CA SER A 138 -1.61 -7.69 -8.68
C SER A 138 -3.10 -7.31 -8.60
N SER A 139 -3.85 -7.30 -9.71
CA SER A 139 -5.29 -6.98 -9.73
C SER A 139 -6.10 -7.92 -8.84
N GLY A 140 -5.81 -9.21 -8.85
CA GLY A 140 -6.47 -10.18 -7.95
C GLY A 140 -6.25 -9.84 -6.47
N LEU A 141 -5.05 -9.38 -6.11
CA LEU A 141 -4.77 -8.90 -4.76
C LEU A 141 -5.53 -7.63 -4.42
N LEU A 142 -5.63 -6.69 -5.37
CA LEU A 142 -6.38 -5.46 -5.17
C LEU A 142 -7.89 -5.73 -5.02
N MET A 143 -8.44 -6.72 -5.74
CA MET A 143 -9.83 -7.17 -5.57
C MET A 143 -10.08 -7.78 -4.19
N ASP A 144 -9.14 -8.59 -3.69
CA ASP A 144 -9.23 -9.11 -2.33
C ASP A 144 -9.18 -7.98 -1.30
N LEU A 145 -8.41 -6.92 -1.53
CA LEU A 145 -8.39 -5.76 -0.63
C LEU A 145 -9.74 -5.05 -0.58
N THR A 146 -10.37 -4.79 -1.73
CA THR A 146 -11.69 -4.14 -1.76
C THR A 146 -12.78 -5.01 -1.14
N THR A 147 -12.57 -6.34 -1.11
CA THR A 147 -13.51 -7.31 -0.53
C THR A 147 -13.32 -7.50 0.98
N PHE A 148 -12.08 -7.60 1.45
CA PHE A 148 -11.74 -8.06 2.81
C PHE A 148 -11.24 -6.96 3.75
N VAL A 149 -10.99 -5.76 3.23
CA VAL A 149 -10.49 -4.63 4.01
C VAL A 149 -11.46 -3.47 3.93
N GLN A 150 -11.70 -2.80 5.06
CA GLN A 150 -12.50 -1.56 5.14
C GLN A 150 -11.68 -0.39 4.58
N ILE A 151 -11.59 -0.29 3.26
CA ILE A 151 -10.79 0.72 2.53
C ILE A 151 -11.18 2.15 2.94
N GLU A 152 -12.45 2.39 3.24
CA GLU A 152 -12.99 3.68 3.68
C GLU A 152 -12.44 4.16 5.03
N GLN A 153 -11.74 3.30 5.77
CA GLN A 153 -11.09 3.66 7.02
C GLN A 153 -9.57 3.83 6.89
N LEU A 154 -9.00 3.50 5.72
CA LEU A 154 -7.57 3.64 5.49
C LEU A 154 -7.19 5.11 5.43
N SER A 155 -6.18 5.47 6.21
CA SER A 155 -5.58 6.81 6.26
C SER A 155 -4.22 6.85 5.57
N LEU A 156 -3.54 5.70 5.48
CA LEU A 156 -2.24 5.55 4.83
C LEU A 156 -2.28 4.33 3.92
N LEU A 157 -1.92 4.54 2.66
CA LEU A 157 -1.71 3.49 1.67
C LEU A 157 -0.33 3.65 1.04
N ASN A 158 0.47 2.59 1.08
CA ASN A 158 1.78 2.53 0.45
C ASN A 158 1.86 1.34 -0.50
N LEU A 159 2.04 1.62 -1.79
CA LEU A 159 2.10 0.66 -2.87
C LEU A 159 3.49 0.68 -3.48
N GLU A 160 4.20 -0.44 -3.45
CA GLU A 160 5.55 -0.58 -3.98
C GLU A 160 5.62 -1.73 -4.98
N GLU A 161 6.07 -1.43 -6.20
CA GLU A 161 6.19 -2.40 -7.31
C GLU A 161 4.86 -3.13 -7.62
N ILE A 162 3.73 -2.42 -7.48
CA ILE A 162 2.41 -3.00 -7.77
C ILE A 162 2.11 -2.86 -9.25
N CYS A 163 2.14 -3.97 -9.98
CA CYS A 163 1.77 -4.03 -11.39
C CYS A 163 0.29 -4.41 -11.53
N VAL A 164 -0.46 -3.67 -12.33
CA VAL A 164 -1.84 -4.03 -12.73
C VAL A 164 -1.87 -4.13 -14.24
N SER A 165 -2.71 -5.02 -14.75
CA SER A 165 -2.89 -5.13 -16.20
C SER A 165 -3.37 -3.78 -16.76
N PRO A 166 -2.79 -3.29 -17.86
CA PRO A 166 -3.20 -2.03 -18.46
C PRO A 166 -4.67 -2.13 -18.83
N VAL A 167 -5.49 -1.27 -18.22
CA VAL A 167 -6.92 -1.24 -18.50
C VAL A 167 -7.14 -0.37 -19.74
N ALA A 168 -8.16 -0.72 -20.53
CA ALA A 168 -8.65 0.13 -21.61
C ALA A 168 -8.96 1.55 -21.09
N ASP A 169 -9.12 2.50 -22.01
CA ASP A 169 -9.37 3.91 -21.71
C ASP A 169 -10.48 4.13 -20.67
N PHE A 170 -10.48 5.32 -20.03
CA PHE A 170 -11.44 5.67 -18.99
C PHE A 170 -12.85 5.21 -19.38
N PRO A 171 -13.60 4.53 -18.50
CA PRO A 171 -14.93 4.07 -18.85
C PRO A 171 -15.80 5.28 -19.21
N GLU A 172 -16.09 5.44 -20.49
CA GLU A 172 -16.90 6.52 -21.04
C GLU A 172 -18.38 6.15 -20.90
N GLY A 173 -19.11 6.85 -20.01
CA GLY A 173 -20.55 6.66 -19.84
C GLY A 173 -21.05 7.13 -18.47
N GLU A 174 -22.27 7.68 -18.42
CA GLU A 174 -22.85 8.30 -17.21
C GLU A 174 -23.32 7.30 -16.13
N THR A 175 -23.28 5.98 -16.39
CA THR A 175 -23.83 4.96 -15.47
C THR A 175 -23.06 3.63 -15.52
N VAL A 176 -21.76 3.66 -15.22
CA VAL A 176 -20.98 2.42 -15.06
C VAL A 176 -21.05 1.98 -13.59
N ALA A 177 -21.45 0.74 -13.34
CA ALA A 177 -21.53 0.21 -11.98
C ALA A 177 -20.13 0.18 -11.34
N GLU A 178 -20.01 0.51 -10.05
CA GLU A 178 -18.72 0.58 -9.35
C GLU A 178 -17.93 -0.74 -9.47
N GLU A 179 -18.63 -1.88 -9.41
CA GLU A 179 -18.06 -3.23 -9.56
C GLU A 179 -17.44 -3.50 -10.94
N SER A 180 -17.83 -2.74 -11.96
CA SER A 180 -17.31 -2.85 -13.34
C SER A 180 -16.17 -1.89 -13.64
N LEU A 181 -15.80 -1.03 -12.68
CA LEU A 181 -14.68 -0.11 -12.82
C LEU A 181 -13.34 -0.86 -12.71
N PRO A 182 -12.25 -0.32 -13.28
CA PRO A 182 -10.89 -0.78 -12.99
C PRO A 182 -10.66 -0.91 -11.48
N VAL A 183 -10.05 -2.01 -11.01
CA VAL A 183 -9.87 -2.27 -9.57
C VAL A 183 -9.12 -1.14 -8.85
N VAL A 184 -8.16 -0.52 -9.52
CA VAL A 184 -7.44 0.66 -9.01
C VAL A 184 -8.39 1.82 -8.74
N LEU A 185 -9.33 2.05 -9.66
CA LEU A 185 -10.33 3.10 -9.52
C LEU A 185 -11.34 2.77 -8.42
N GLN A 186 -11.79 1.52 -8.31
CA GLN A 186 -12.65 1.07 -7.21
C GLN A 186 -11.99 1.36 -5.85
N LEU A 187 -10.72 0.98 -5.70
CA LEU A 187 -9.96 1.22 -4.46
C LEU A 187 -9.89 2.72 -4.11
N LEU A 188 -9.65 3.58 -5.11
CA LEU A 188 -9.61 5.03 -4.91
C LEU A 188 -10.98 5.60 -4.54
N LEU A 189 -12.06 5.16 -5.19
CA LEU A 189 -13.44 5.61 -4.89
C LEU A 189 -13.90 5.16 -3.50
N LEU A 190 -13.64 3.89 -3.13
CA LEU A 190 -13.97 3.33 -1.82
C LEU A 190 -13.28 4.06 -0.66
N SER A 191 -12.11 4.66 -0.90
CA SER A 191 -11.44 5.46 0.13
C SER A 191 -12.27 6.69 0.57
N ARG A 192 -13.20 7.19 -0.27
CA ARG A 192 -14.14 8.29 0.06
C ARG A 192 -13.50 9.50 0.75
N GLY A 193 -12.24 9.81 0.46
CA GLY A 193 -11.49 10.91 1.07
C GLY A 193 -10.94 10.64 2.47
N SER A 194 -11.01 9.42 3.00
CA SER A 194 -10.36 9.02 4.26
C SER A 194 -8.84 9.07 4.17
N LEU A 195 -8.31 8.83 2.96
CA LEU A 195 -6.89 8.70 2.71
C LEU A 195 -6.16 10.02 2.96
N ARG A 196 -5.21 10.01 3.90
CA ARG A 196 -4.36 11.16 4.26
C ARG A 196 -2.99 11.07 3.61
N VAL A 197 -2.48 9.86 3.41
CA VAL A 197 -1.17 9.60 2.83
C VAL A 197 -1.30 8.53 1.75
N LEU A 198 -0.94 8.88 0.52
CA LEU A 198 -0.79 7.95 -0.59
C LEU A 198 0.67 7.92 -1.02
N MET A 199 1.28 6.75 -0.98
CA MET A 199 2.64 6.53 -1.45
C MET A 199 2.60 5.48 -2.55
N MET A 200 3.18 5.80 -3.70
CA MET A 200 3.28 4.93 -4.85
C MET A 200 4.72 4.94 -5.33
N ARG A 201 5.35 3.76 -5.35
CA ARG A 201 6.74 3.61 -5.76
C ARG A 201 6.86 2.61 -6.88
N ASN A 202 7.29 3.10 -8.03
CA ASN A 202 7.47 2.40 -9.29
C ASN A 202 6.12 1.88 -9.85
N ARG A 203 5.97 1.83 -11.19
CA ARG A 203 4.76 1.32 -11.87
C ARG A 203 3.42 1.93 -11.40
N CYS A 204 3.37 3.24 -11.21
CA CYS A 204 2.18 3.93 -10.68
C CYS A 204 1.38 4.71 -11.73
N GLU A 205 1.61 4.47 -13.02
CA GLU A 205 0.96 5.21 -14.12
C GLU A 205 -0.56 5.06 -14.08
N ASP A 206 -1.06 3.83 -13.93
CA ASP A 206 -2.51 3.57 -13.89
C ASP A 206 -3.18 4.24 -12.69
N PHE A 207 -2.56 4.14 -11.51
CA PHE A 207 -3.05 4.83 -10.32
C PHE A 207 -3.15 6.33 -10.54
N ILE A 208 -2.11 6.93 -11.14
CA ILE A 208 -2.08 8.36 -11.36
C ILE A 208 -3.11 8.78 -12.41
N ARG A 209 -3.25 8.02 -13.50
CA ARG A 209 -4.29 8.24 -14.50
C ARG A 209 -5.68 8.30 -13.85
N PHE A 210 -5.99 7.37 -12.95
CA PHE A 210 -7.30 7.31 -12.30
C PHE A 210 -7.55 8.36 -11.21
N LEU A 211 -6.53 9.04 -10.68
CA LEU A 211 -6.74 10.19 -9.77
C LEU A 211 -7.62 11.29 -10.40
N ASN A 212 -7.78 11.27 -11.72
CA ASN A 212 -8.55 12.26 -12.47
C ASN A 212 -9.99 11.88 -12.75
N TYR A 213 -10.40 10.66 -12.41
CA TYR A 213 -11.69 10.13 -12.79
C TYR A 213 -12.85 10.95 -12.21
N GLY A 214 -13.86 11.18 -13.05
CA GLY A 214 -15.08 11.93 -12.70
C GLY A 214 -14.91 13.45 -12.60
N ASN A 215 -13.79 14.03 -13.05
CA ASN A 215 -13.64 15.48 -13.06
C ASN A 215 -14.60 16.13 -14.06
N GLY A 216 -15.62 16.83 -13.55
CA GLY A 216 -16.68 17.42 -14.36
C GLY A 216 -17.93 16.54 -14.52
N ALA A 217 -17.97 15.37 -13.88
CA ALA A 217 -19.19 14.57 -13.82
C ALA A 217 -20.22 15.24 -12.91
N SER A 218 -21.48 15.28 -13.35
CA SER A 218 -22.62 15.85 -12.63
C SER A 218 -23.15 14.97 -11.51
N VAL A 219 -22.62 13.76 -11.34
CA VAL A 219 -23.10 12.73 -10.42
C VAL A 219 -22.23 12.66 -9.16
N GLU A 220 -22.83 12.91 -8.00
CA GLU A 220 -22.19 12.71 -6.68
C GLU A 220 -21.73 11.25 -6.53
N GLY A 221 -20.47 11.05 -6.09
CA GLY A 221 -19.89 9.71 -5.88
C GLY A 221 -19.21 9.09 -7.10
N ALA A 222 -19.36 9.67 -8.30
CA ALA A 222 -18.69 9.20 -9.52
C ALA A 222 -17.27 9.76 -9.70
N SER A 223 -16.76 10.54 -8.74
CA SER A 223 -15.44 11.17 -8.82
C SER A 223 -14.54 10.74 -7.66
N VAL A 224 -13.24 10.65 -7.96
CA VAL A 224 -12.25 10.31 -6.93
C VAL A 224 -12.11 11.50 -5.97
N ASN A 225 -12.58 11.31 -4.74
CA ASN A 225 -12.49 12.31 -3.69
C ASN A 225 -11.14 12.21 -2.96
N LEU A 226 -10.22 13.12 -3.29
CA LEU A 226 -8.93 13.22 -2.62
C LEU A 226 -8.88 14.32 -1.55
N SER A 227 -10.00 14.97 -1.20
CA SER A 227 -10.02 16.15 -0.31
C SER A 227 -9.34 15.94 1.05
N GLY A 228 -9.28 14.69 1.55
CA GLY A 228 -8.57 14.35 2.77
C GLY A 228 -7.05 14.19 2.63
N LEU A 229 -6.53 14.06 1.41
CA LEU A 229 -5.14 13.73 1.14
C LEU A 229 -4.22 14.88 1.54
N LYS A 230 -3.32 14.62 2.49
CA LYS A 230 -2.32 15.58 2.99
C LYS A 230 -0.96 15.38 2.34
N LYS A 231 -0.63 14.13 1.99
CA LYS A 231 0.67 13.76 1.44
C LYS A 231 0.52 12.79 0.29
N LEU A 232 1.07 13.17 -0.86
CA LEU A 232 1.22 12.31 -2.03
C LEU A 232 2.72 12.11 -2.30
N VAL A 233 3.16 10.86 -2.32
CA VAL A 233 4.54 10.49 -2.70
C VAL A 233 4.48 9.62 -3.93
N VAL A 234 5.10 10.11 -5.00
CA VAL A 234 5.23 9.39 -6.26
C VAL A 234 6.70 9.24 -6.55
N GLN A 235 7.16 7.99 -6.59
CA GLN A 235 8.50 7.63 -6.99
C GLN A 235 8.39 6.79 -8.25
N MET A 236 9.08 7.17 -9.32
CA MET A 236 9.01 6.46 -10.60
C MET A 236 10.41 6.22 -11.15
N ARG A 237 10.55 5.16 -11.93
CA ARG A 237 11.74 4.83 -12.69
C ARG A 237 11.38 4.75 -14.17
N GLY A 238 12.18 5.36 -15.03
CA GLY A 238 12.03 5.26 -16.49
C GLY A 238 11.44 6.50 -17.15
N PRO A 239 11.39 6.54 -18.49
CA PRO A 239 11.01 7.71 -19.29
C PRO A 239 9.54 8.13 -19.12
N GLU A 240 8.66 7.19 -18.77
CA GLU A 240 7.23 7.43 -18.56
C GLU A 240 6.93 8.39 -17.40
N SER A 241 7.92 8.59 -16.52
CA SER A 241 7.86 9.55 -15.43
C SER A 241 7.68 11.01 -15.89
N VAL A 242 8.10 11.39 -17.11
CA VAL A 242 7.93 12.76 -17.63
C VAL A 242 6.46 13.07 -17.92
N ALA A 243 5.73 12.16 -18.57
CA ALA A 243 4.31 12.32 -18.89
C ALA A 243 3.46 12.41 -17.61
N VAL A 244 3.75 11.55 -16.64
CA VAL A 244 3.10 11.53 -15.32
C VAL A 244 3.38 12.82 -14.53
N VAL A 245 4.61 13.35 -14.62
CA VAL A 245 5.00 14.61 -14.01
C VAL A 245 4.18 15.78 -14.57
N SER A 246 3.99 15.84 -15.89
CA SER A 246 3.18 16.84 -16.58
C SER A 246 1.71 16.73 -16.19
N PHE A 247 1.15 15.52 -16.18
CA PHE A 247 -0.22 15.26 -15.75
C PHE A 247 -0.49 15.69 -14.30
N LEU A 248 0.39 15.31 -13.37
CA LEU A 248 0.25 15.70 -11.96
C LEU A 248 0.39 17.21 -11.80
N ARG A 249 1.24 17.87 -12.61
CA ARG A 249 1.36 19.32 -12.64
C ARG A 249 0.07 19.97 -13.12
N GLU A 250 -0.44 19.58 -14.28
CA GLU A 250 -1.68 20.13 -14.83
C GLU A 250 -2.80 20.06 -13.80
N ARG A 251 -2.92 18.97 -13.02
CA ARG A 251 -4.00 18.91 -12.04
C ARG A 251 -3.72 19.54 -10.69
N LEU A 252 -2.51 19.41 -10.15
CA LEU A 252 -2.19 19.99 -8.86
C LEU A 252 -2.01 21.51 -8.98
N GLU A 253 -1.47 21.99 -10.09
CA GLU A 253 -1.30 23.42 -10.37
C GLU A 253 -2.53 24.05 -11.06
N GLN A 254 -3.21 23.35 -11.97
CA GLN A 254 -4.44 23.85 -12.65
C GLN A 254 -5.75 23.27 -12.10
N GLY A 255 -5.74 22.71 -10.88
CA GLY A 255 -6.93 22.29 -10.10
C GLY A 255 -7.87 23.43 -9.71
N THR A 256 -7.97 24.45 -10.57
CA THR A 256 -8.84 25.59 -10.54
C THR A 256 -10.08 25.32 -11.39
N ILE A 257 -11.20 25.00 -10.75
CA ILE A 257 -12.51 25.12 -11.38
C ILE A 257 -12.87 26.61 -11.27
N ASN A 258 -13.09 27.29 -12.40
CA ASN A 258 -13.39 28.75 -12.44
C ASN A 258 -12.33 29.64 -11.75
N LYS A 259 -11.03 29.30 -11.83
CA LYS A 259 -9.94 29.98 -11.09
C LYS A 259 -10.02 29.85 -9.56
N VAL A 260 -10.87 28.96 -9.03
CA VAL A 260 -10.94 28.63 -7.60
C VAL A 260 -10.40 27.21 -7.40
N TYR A 261 -9.33 27.10 -6.60
CA TYR A 261 -8.73 25.83 -6.25
C TYR A 261 -9.72 24.96 -5.46
N ALA A 262 -10.09 23.80 -6.02
CA ALA A 262 -10.98 22.81 -5.38
C ALA A 262 -10.29 21.46 -5.15
N GLY A 263 -8.96 21.40 -5.35
CA GLY A 263 -8.15 20.23 -5.04
C GLY A 263 -7.83 20.11 -3.54
N PRO A 264 -7.36 18.94 -3.07
CA PRO A 264 -6.88 18.83 -1.70
C PRO A 264 -5.69 19.75 -1.49
N VAL A 265 -5.70 20.55 -0.42
CA VAL A 265 -4.53 21.30 0.03
C VAL A 265 -3.42 20.29 0.37
N LEU A 266 -2.62 19.93 -0.63
CA LEU A 266 -1.51 18.99 -0.46
C LEU A 266 -0.45 19.72 0.35
N GLU A 267 -0.37 19.38 1.64
CA GLU A 267 0.65 19.91 2.55
C GLU A 267 2.06 19.51 2.07
N ARG A 268 2.19 18.38 1.36
CA ARG A 268 3.50 17.89 0.85
C ARG A 268 3.37 16.99 -0.36
N MET A 269 4.16 17.27 -1.40
CA MET A 269 4.36 16.39 -2.56
C MET A 269 5.85 16.06 -2.69
N CYS A 270 6.20 14.78 -2.59
CA CYS A 270 7.59 14.34 -2.76
C CYS A 270 7.73 13.59 -4.09
N ARG A 271 8.70 14.00 -4.91
CA ARG A 271 9.08 13.30 -6.14
C ARG A 271 10.49 12.74 -5.98
N ALA A 272 10.65 11.47 -6.31
CA ALA A 272 11.97 10.87 -6.45
C ALA A 272 12.09 10.38 -7.89
N LEU A 273 12.95 11.07 -8.67
CA LEU A 273 13.25 10.78 -10.07
C LEU A 273 14.73 10.35 -10.17
N LYS A 274 15.08 9.64 -11.25
CA LYS A 274 16.49 9.44 -11.62
C LYS A 274 17.07 10.73 -12.19
N ASP A 275 18.37 10.95 -11.99
CA ASP A 275 19.08 12.18 -12.42
C ASP A 275 18.88 12.50 -13.90
N SER A 276 18.94 11.50 -14.77
CA SER A 276 18.76 11.67 -16.22
C SER A 276 17.36 12.18 -16.60
N VAL A 277 16.34 11.86 -15.80
CA VAL A 277 14.96 12.35 -15.99
C VAL A 277 14.81 13.73 -15.34
N GLN A 278 15.49 13.98 -14.23
CA GLN A 278 15.44 15.27 -13.55
C GLN A 278 15.98 16.38 -14.46
N GLU A 279 17.08 16.16 -15.16
CA GLU A 279 17.65 17.13 -16.11
C GLU A 279 16.66 17.46 -17.25
N GLU A 280 15.96 16.44 -17.78
CA GLU A 280 14.93 16.62 -18.81
C GLU A 280 13.73 17.42 -18.28
N VAL A 281 13.24 17.11 -17.08
CA VAL A 281 12.16 17.85 -16.41
C VAL A 281 12.58 19.29 -16.07
N GLU A 282 13.83 19.53 -15.68
CA GLU A 282 14.36 20.87 -15.43
C GLU A 282 14.48 21.69 -16.72
N SER A 283 14.87 21.06 -17.83
CA SER A 283 14.99 21.69 -19.16
C SER A 283 13.66 22.21 -19.72
N LEU A 284 12.54 21.65 -19.26
CA LEU A 284 11.19 21.99 -19.72
C LEU A 284 10.63 23.27 -19.04
N GLY A 285 11.46 24.04 -18.31
CA GLY A 285 11.09 25.36 -17.75
C GLY A 285 10.10 25.32 -16.59
N TYR A 286 9.80 24.11 -16.11
CA TYR A 286 8.76 23.79 -15.17
C TYR A 286 8.88 24.40 -13.77
N GLN A 287 10.09 24.78 -13.34
CA GLN A 287 10.30 25.50 -12.07
C GLN A 287 9.87 26.98 -12.15
N GLN A 288 9.78 27.54 -13.36
CA GLN A 288 9.47 28.94 -13.59
C GLN A 288 7.95 29.17 -13.56
N SER A 289 7.16 28.29 -14.18
CA SER A 289 5.69 28.39 -14.22
C SER A 289 5.01 28.21 -12.84
N ALA A 290 5.57 27.34 -11.97
CA ALA A 290 5.06 27.16 -10.61
C ALA A 290 5.27 28.41 -9.72
N ARG A 291 6.35 29.17 -9.96
CA ARG A 291 6.61 30.45 -9.26
C ARG A 291 5.62 31.54 -9.66
N GLU A 292 5.21 31.55 -10.93
CA GLU A 292 4.28 32.53 -11.48
C GLU A 292 2.84 32.31 -11.02
N SER A 293 2.47 31.10 -10.60
CA SER A 293 1.10 30.71 -10.27
C SER A 293 0.68 30.89 -8.80
N GLN A 294 1.57 31.37 -7.91
CA GLN A 294 1.32 31.58 -6.46
C GLN A 294 0.80 30.35 -5.69
N VAL A 295 0.93 29.13 -6.22
CA VAL A 295 0.59 27.89 -5.50
C VAL A 295 1.86 27.33 -4.85
N PHE A 296 1.92 27.33 -3.51
CA PHE A 296 3.09 26.84 -2.77
C PHE A 296 2.95 25.34 -2.47
N PHE A 297 3.59 24.50 -3.27
CA PHE A 297 3.85 23.11 -2.91
C PHE A 297 5.28 22.97 -2.37
N ASN A 298 5.44 22.30 -1.22
CA ASN A 298 6.77 21.83 -0.81
C ASN A 298 7.14 20.63 -1.67
N TRP A 299 7.88 20.92 -2.74
CA TRP A 299 8.52 19.93 -3.60
C TRP A 299 9.79 19.42 -2.94
N ASP A 300 9.73 18.23 -2.35
CA ASP A 300 10.96 17.53 -1.97
C ASP A 300 11.41 16.66 -3.15
N PHE A 301 12.52 17.03 -3.76
CA PHE A 301 13.23 16.20 -4.73
C PHE A 301 14.20 15.29 -3.97
N VAL A 302 14.03 13.97 -4.14
CA VAL A 302 15.00 12.99 -3.67
C VAL A 302 15.69 12.37 -4.88
N VAL A 303 16.92 12.81 -5.10
CA VAL A 303 17.85 12.21 -6.08
C VAL A 303 18.24 10.82 -5.59
N LEU A 304 17.94 9.79 -6.37
CA LEU A 304 18.36 8.42 -6.09
C LEU A 304 19.67 8.13 -6.82
N ASN A 305 20.77 8.61 -6.24
CA ASN A 305 22.09 8.15 -6.64
C ASN A 305 22.29 6.70 -6.19
N GLY A 306 22.92 5.87 -7.03
CA GLY A 306 23.17 4.43 -6.81
C GLY A 306 24.04 4.07 -5.59
N VAL A 307 24.26 5.01 -4.67
CA VAL A 307 24.83 4.81 -3.34
C VAL A 307 24.06 5.73 -2.40
N THR A 308 23.52 5.16 -1.32
CA THR A 308 22.75 5.83 -0.26
C THR A 308 23.45 7.09 0.25
N GLN A 309 23.04 8.26 -0.26
CA GLN A 309 23.21 9.53 0.43
C GLN A 309 21.96 10.40 0.23
N SER A 310 21.34 10.77 1.35
CA SER A 310 20.22 11.70 1.39
C SER A 310 20.74 13.11 1.15
N VAL A 311 20.53 13.65 -0.06
CA VAL A 311 20.70 15.08 -0.29
C VAL A 311 19.34 15.75 -0.06
N GLN A 312 19.11 16.21 1.17
CA GLN A 312 18.03 17.16 1.45
C GLN A 312 18.42 18.52 0.87
N LYS A 313 17.96 18.85 -0.34
CA LYS A 313 18.00 20.22 -0.83
C LYS A 313 16.73 20.93 -0.36
N ARG A 314 16.76 21.49 0.86
CA ARG A 314 15.70 22.42 1.32
C ARG A 314 15.78 23.69 0.49
N VAL A 315 14.79 23.91 -0.38
CA VAL A 315 14.53 25.25 -0.91
C VAL A 315 13.63 25.96 0.09
N SER A 316 14.23 26.56 1.12
CA SER A 316 13.55 27.53 1.97
C SER A 316 13.61 28.90 1.28
N LEU A 317 12.46 29.46 0.93
CA LEU A 317 12.34 30.85 0.50
C LEU A 317 11.80 31.65 1.67
N ASN A 318 12.64 32.54 2.20
CA ASN A 318 12.22 33.62 3.07
C ASN A 318 11.45 34.65 2.23
N THR A 319 10.48 35.27 2.91
CA THR A 319 9.66 36.43 2.49
C THR A 319 10.42 37.51 1.74
#